data_AF-A0A3B9CXF1-F1
#
_entry.id   AF-A0A3B9CXF1-F1
#
_cell.length_a   1.000
_cell.length_b   1.000
_cell.length_c   1.000
_cell.angle_alpha   90.00
_cell.angle_beta   90.00
_cell.angle_gamma   90.00
#
_symmetry.space_group_name_H-M   'P 1'
#
loop_
_entity.id
_entity.type
_entity.pdbx_description
1 polymer ?
#
loop_
_entity_poly.entity_id
_entity_poly.type
_entity_poly.pdbx_seq_one_letter_code
_entity_poly.pdbx_strand_id
1 'polypeptide(L)' 'MKTVLNMLLISICAGPVFADVPADLIEKAEPSCVRIDVQLKDGGQSTGSGFVVDPVRKWVVTNYHVVADSKATTY' A
#
# COMPACT_ATOMS: atom_id res chain seq x y z
N MET A 1 -25.68 -20.89 21.06
CA MET A 1 -24.60 -19.88 21.08
C MET A 1 -23.28 -20.61 20.92
N LYS A 2 -22.71 -20.61 19.71
CA LYS A 2 -21.39 -21.18 19.42
C LYS A 2 -20.51 -20.02 18.96
N THR A 3 -19.52 -19.68 19.77
CA THR A 3 -18.48 -18.70 19.44
C THR A 3 -17.63 -19.31 18.34
N VAL A 4 -17.76 -18.80 17.12
CA VAL A 4 -16.90 -19.20 16.00
C VAL A 4 -15.59 -18.42 16.14
N LEU A 5 -14.66 -19.00 16.88
CA LEU A 5 -13.25 -18.70 16.81
C LEU A 5 -12.72 -19.39 15.53
N ASN A 6 -12.89 -18.74 14.37
CA ASN A 6 -12.15 -19.05 13.14
C ASN A 6 -11.34 -17.78 12.83
N MET A 7 -10.02 -17.76 13.05
CA MET A 7 -9.05 -18.49 12.25
C MET A 7 -9.33 -18.31 10.75
N LEU A 8 -9.03 -17.10 10.25
CA LEU A 8 -8.64 -16.90 8.87
C LEU A 8 -7.50 -15.88 8.80
N LEU A 9 -6.42 -16.32 9.44
CA LEU A 9 -5.05 -15.90 9.21
C LEU A 9 -4.54 -16.55 7.90
N ILE A 10 -5.31 -16.42 6.80
CA ILE A 10 -5.01 -17.04 5.51
C ILE A 10 -5.28 -16.02 4.41
N SER A 11 -4.40 -15.03 4.27
CA SER A 11 -4.05 -14.44 2.97
C SER A 11 -2.87 -13.43 3.07
N ILE A 12 -1.84 -13.71 3.88
CA ILE A 12 -0.63 -12.83 3.93
C ILE A 12 0.67 -13.63 3.70
N CYS A 13 0.64 -14.97 3.65
CA CYS A 13 1.88 -15.78 3.64
C CYS A 13 2.11 -16.62 2.37
N ALA A 14 1.41 -16.33 1.26
CA ALA A 14 1.78 -16.84 -0.05
C ALA A 14 1.86 -15.67 -1.03
N GLY A 15 2.71 -14.69 -0.71
CA GLY A 15 3.28 -13.86 -1.77
C GLY A 15 3.95 -14.78 -2.80
N PRO A 16 4.03 -14.38 -4.08
CA PRO A 16 4.79 -15.15 -5.04
C PRO A 16 6.15 -15.48 -4.42
N VAL A 17 6.58 -16.74 -4.52
CA VAL A 17 8.00 -17.08 -4.36
C VAL A 17 8.73 -16.01 -5.13
N PHE A 18 9.54 -15.18 -4.47
CA PHE A 18 10.31 -14.16 -5.16
C PHE A 18 11.10 -14.93 -6.22
N ALA A 19 10.64 -14.90 -7.47
CA ALA A 19 11.53 -15.10 -8.60
C ALA A 19 12.70 -14.15 -8.33
N ASP A 20 13.93 -14.55 -8.63
CA ASP A 20 15.10 -13.70 -8.44
C ASP A 20 14.83 -12.35 -9.11
N VAL A 21 14.30 -11.40 -8.33
CA VAL A 21 14.01 -10.06 -8.81
C VAL A 21 15.39 -9.46 -8.90
N PRO A 22 15.83 -9.08 -10.10
CA PRO A 22 17.17 -8.57 -10.26
C PRO A 22 17.39 -7.41 -9.28
N ALA A 23 18.43 -7.47 -8.45
CA ALA A 23 18.66 -6.48 -7.40
C ALA A 23 18.78 -5.06 -7.98
N ASP A 24 19.31 -4.95 -9.19
CA ASP A 24 19.37 -3.73 -9.99
C ASP A 24 17.98 -3.17 -10.35
N LEU A 25 16.96 -4.02 -10.54
CA LEU A 25 15.59 -3.56 -10.75
C LEU A 25 15.02 -2.93 -9.48
N ILE A 26 15.27 -3.53 -8.31
CA ILE A 26 14.83 -2.99 -7.02
C ILE A 26 15.55 -1.67 -6.75
N GLU A 27 16.88 -1.63 -6.86
CA GLU A 27 17.69 -0.43 -6.66
C GLU A 27 17.24 0.73 -7.56
N LYS A 28 16.80 0.43 -8.78
CA LYS A 28 16.31 1.44 -9.73
C LYS A 28 14.87 1.89 -9.46
N ALA A 29 14.00 0.99 -8.99
CA ALA A 29 12.58 1.27 -8.80
C ALA A 29 12.27 1.88 -7.42
N GLU A 30 12.99 1.43 -6.38
CA GLU A 30 12.76 1.82 -4.98
C GLU A 30 12.69 3.34 -4.76
N PRO A 31 13.57 4.19 -5.35
CA PRO A 31 13.52 5.64 -5.13
C PRO A 31 12.23 6.32 -5.61
N SER A 32 11.44 5.66 -6.45
CA SER A 32 10.14 6.16 -6.92
C SER A 32 8.97 5.74 -6.04
N CYS A 33 9.17 4.74 -5.17
CA CYS A 33 8.14 4.22 -4.28
C CYS A 33 7.96 5.14 -3.07
N VAL A 34 6.70 5.34 -2.67
CA VAL A 34 6.34 6.14 -1.50
C VAL A 34 5.39 5.37 -0.60
N ARG A 35 5.52 5.60 0.71
CA ARG A 35 4.52 5.20 1.70
C ARG A 35 3.41 6.25 1.71
N ILE A 36 2.16 5.81 1.76
CA ILE A 36 1.00 6.68 1.80
C ILE A 36 0.30 6.48 3.15
N ASP A 37 0.16 7.57 3.89
CA ASP A 37 -0.60 7.60 5.14
C ASP A 37 -1.86 8.46 4.94
N VAL A 38 -3.03 7.91 5.26
CA VAL A 38 -4.33 8.53 5.00
C VAL A 38 -5.11 8.69 6.30
N GLN A 39 -5.62 9.89 6.54
CA GLN A 39 -6.67 10.11 7.53
C GLN A 39 -8.03 9.96 6.85
N LEU A 40 -8.85 9.06 7.36
CA LEU A 40 -10.21 8.83 6.87
C LEU A 40 -11.18 9.85 7.47
N LYS A 41 -12.30 10.10 6.78
CA LYS A 41 -13.31 11.08 7.20
C LYS A 41 -13.96 10.76 8.55
N ASP A 42 -14.06 9.49 8.92
CA ASP A 42 -14.61 9.01 10.19
C ASP A 42 -13.61 9.10 11.37
N GLY A 43 -12.39 9.61 11.12
CA GLY A 43 -11.31 9.67 12.10
C GLY A 43 -10.43 8.42 12.13
N GLY A 44 -10.73 7.41 11.29
CA GLY A 44 -9.88 6.25 11.09
C GLY A 44 -8.59 6.56 10.32
N GLN A 45 -7.76 5.54 10.15
CA GLN A 45 -6.51 5.61 9.39
C GLN A 45 -6.45 4.50 8.36
N SER A 46 -5.85 4.79 7.22
CA SER A 46 -5.49 3.83 6.17
C SER A 46 -4.03 4.02 5.78
N THR A 47 -3.36 2.94 5.43
CA THR A 47 -1.97 2.96 4.98
C THR A 47 -1.82 2.17 3.70
N GLY A 48 -0.88 2.57 2.86
CA GLY A 48 -0.57 1.86 1.63
C GLY A 48 0.73 2.34 1.01
N SER A 49 0.92 1.95 -0.24
CA SER A 49 2.08 2.36 -1.04
C SER A 49 1.61 2.93 -2.37
N GLY A 50 2.47 3.74 -2.97
CA GLY A 50 2.32 4.21 -4.33
C GLY A 50 3.68 4.46 -4.96
N PHE A 51 3.68 5.06 -6.14
CA PHE A 51 4.91 5.50 -6.80
C PHE A 51 4.71 6.81 -7.54
N VAL A 52 5.78 7.60 -7.60
CA VAL A 52 5.81 8.89 -8.29
C VAL A 52 5.82 8.66 -9.80
N VAL A 53 4.88 9.29 -10.51
CA VAL A 53 4.80 9.26 -11.99
C VAL A 53 5.18 10.60 -12.62
N ASP A 54 5.07 11.70 -11.88
CA ASP A 54 5.53 13.01 -12.29
C ASP A 54 6.14 13.74 -11.08
N PRO A 55 7.49 13.84 -10.98
CA PRO A 55 8.15 14.46 -9.83
C PRO A 55 8.06 15.99 -9.83
N VAL A 56 7.75 16.60 -10.99
CA VAL A 56 7.60 18.06 -11.14
C VAL A 56 6.21 18.47 -10.65
N ARG A 57 5.18 17.75 -11.10
CA ARG A 57 3.79 17.97 -10.68
C ARG A 57 3.42 17.29 -9.37
N LYS A 58 4.32 16.47 -8.82
CA LYS A 58 4.11 15.68 -7.59
C LYS A 58 2.89 14.76 -7.73
N TRP A 59 2.82 14.01 -8.82
CA TRP A 59 1.77 13.01 -9.03
C TRP A 59 2.23 11.64 -8.56
N VAL A 60 1.38 10.98 -7.77
CA VAL A 60 1.58 9.63 -7.24
C VAL A 60 0.40 8.76 -7.66
N VAL A 61 0.69 7.53 -8.07
CA VAL A 61 -0.32 6.50 -8.33
C VAL A 61 -0.39 5.53 -7.16
N THR A 62 -1.60 5.21 -6.73
CA THR A 62 -1.88 4.18 -5.71
C THR A 62 -3.22 3.51 -6.01
N ASN A 63 -3.55 2.48 -5.23
CA ASN A 63 -4.84 1.81 -5.32
C ASN A 63 -5.95 2.68 -4.74
N TYR A 64 -7.13 2.64 -5.37
CA TYR A 64 -8.30 3.38 -4.89
C TYR A 64 -8.64 3.08 -3.43
N HIS A 65 -8.56 1.82 -3.00
CA HIS A 65 -8.90 1.42 -1.62
C HIS A 65 -7.96 2.02 -0.56
N VAL A 66 -6.76 2.48 -0.93
CA VAL A 66 -5.83 3.14 0.02
C VAL A 66 -6.37 4.51 0.40
N VAL A 67 -6.93 5.24 -0.57
CA VAL A 67 -7.35 6.65 -0.44
C VAL A 67 -8.87 6.84 -0.41
N ALA A 68 -9.63 5.74 -0.50
CA ALA A 68 -11.08 5.74 -0.37
C ALA A 68 -11.48 6.43 0.94
N ASP A 69 -12.47 7.33 0.86
CA ASP A 69 -12.95 8.11 2.00
C ASP A 69 -11.89 8.94 2.75
N SER A 70 -10.80 9.28 2.06
CA SER A 70 -9.78 10.18 2.58
C SER A 70 -10.34 11.57 2.89
N LYS A 71 -9.90 12.09 4.04
CA LYS A 71 -10.01 13.51 4.42
C LYS A 71 -8.70 14.24 4.13
N ALA A 72 -7.58 13.58 4.38
CA ALA A 72 -6.23 14.07 4.09
C ALA A 72 -5.29 12.89 3.78
N THR A 73 -4.31 13.13 2.92
CA THR A 73 -3.34 12.13 2.47
C THR A 73 -1.95 12.75 2.41
N THR A 74 -0.96 12.03 2.94
CA THR A 74 0.46 12.41 2.91
C THR A 74 1.27 11.26 2.33
N TYR A 75 2.35 11.58 1.59
CA TYR A 75 3.29 10.63 1.03
C TYR A 75 4.70 11.21 0.95
#